data_AF-A0A0R3Q4Q0-F1
#
_entry.id   AF-A0A0R3Q4Q0-F1
#
_cell.length_a   1.000
_cell.length_b   1.000
_cell.length_c   1.000
_cell.angle_alpha   90.00
_cell.angle_beta   90.00
_cell.angle_gamma   90.00
#
_symmetry.space_group_name_H-M   'P 1'
#
loop_
_entity.id
_entity.type
_entity.pdbx_description
1 polymer ?
#
loop_
_entity_poly.entity_id
_entity_poly.type
_entity_poly.pdbx_seq_one_letter_code
_entity_poly.pdbx_strand_id
1 'polypeptide(L)'
;MNTWERSLSGCATSSSVTLRNCSTVVPRAVGISGIEKRFAENHHRTHESISQVLFFIYYIMKAAFEDMNRLMEYAREMVSLSKAITDKLRAKKGEITDDETVRFKTYLLSLGVSDPVTKSAFGSSAEYYKKLAEELAVVLCTPLKECGGMMTLSDVYCRINRARGLELLSPEDILNACQMLEQINLPISLNRFESGVMVVQLKEMNVETTIESTAELVATMGTCNASKLAKCLSITVILAKERLLAAEAQAKLCRDDTIEVYIIFILFSRSQLFQYYANINDFHTLPVFIRYQKRFYELKLF
;
A
#
# COMPACT_ATOMS: atom_id res chain seq x y z
N MET A 1 -12.09 14.24 36.66
CA MET A 1 -12.26 13.18 37.67
C MET A 1 -13.71 12.74 37.59
N ASN A 2 -13.98 11.64 36.87
CA ASN A 2 -15.34 11.14 36.68
C ASN A 2 -15.48 9.85 37.48
N THR A 3 -16.16 9.96 38.62
CA THR A 3 -16.53 8.87 39.54
C THR A 3 -17.68 8.08 38.94
N TRP A 4 -17.48 6.77 38.78
CA TRP A 4 -18.51 5.83 38.36
C TRP A 4 -19.33 5.40 39.59
N GLU A 5 -20.60 5.81 39.65
CA GLU A 5 -21.57 5.28 40.63
C GLU A 5 -22.25 4.02 40.10
N ARG A 6 -22.37 3.03 40.99
CA ARG A 6 -22.86 1.67 40.72
C ARG A 6 -24.38 1.62 40.96
N SER A 7 -25.16 1.50 39.89
CA SER A 7 -26.62 1.37 39.94
C SER A 7 -27.04 -0.02 40.45
N LEU A 8 -27.74 -0.05 41.58
CA LEU A 8 -28.44 -1.23 42.11
C LEU A 8 -29.80 -1.37 41.41
N SER A 9 -29.96 -2.37 40.54
CA SER A 9 -31.26 -2.75 39.97
C SER A 9 -31.95 -3.78 40.89
N GLY A 10 -32.86 -3.29 41.73
CA GLY A 10 -33.83 -4.13 42.42
C GLY A 10 -34.98 -4.49 41.49
N CYS A 11 -35.08 -5.77 41.10
CA CYS A 11 -36.28 -6.29 40.43
C CYS A 11 -37.34 -6.63 41.47
N ALA A 12 -38.42 -5.85 41.50
CA ALA A 12 -39.65 -6.18 42.19
C ALA A 12 -40.45 -7.20 41.36
N THR A 13 -40.66 -8.41 41.89
CA THR A 13 -41.65 -9.36 41.36
C THR A 13 -42.88 -9.36 42.25
N SER A 14 -43.99 -8.86 41.69
CA SER A 14 -45.32 -9.01 42.25
C SER A 14 -45.72 -10.49 42.23
N SER A 15 -46.01 -11.06 43.40
CA SER A 15 -46.64 -12.38 43.51
C SER A 15 -47.93 -12.24 44.30
N SER A 16 -49.03 -12.58 43.62
CA SER A 16 -50.37 -12.68 44.18
C SER A 16 -50.46 -13.86 45.14
N VAL A 17 -51.10 -13.60 46.27
CA VAL A 17 -51.34 -14.57 47.35
C VAL A 17 -52.48 -15.50 46.95
N THR A 18 -52.24 -16.81 46.91
CA THR A 18 -53.27 -17.85 47.02
C THR A 18 -52.92 -18.79 48.20
N LEU A 19 -53.88 -18.93 49.12
CA LEU A 19 -53.77 -19.71 50.35
C LEU A 19 -54.10 -21.20 50.10
N ARG A 20 -53.20 -22.10 50.58
CA ARG A 20 -53.39 -23.45 51.20
C ARG A 20 -54.17 -24.51 50.37
N ASN A 21 -53.85 -25.81 50.32
CA ASN A 21 -53.13 -26.74 51.21
C ASN A 21 -52.92 -28.08 50.43
N CYS A 22 -51.78 -28.76 50.54
CA CYS A 22 -51.64 -30.22 50.75
C CYS A 22 -50.16 -30.65 50.63
N SER A 23 -49.60 -31.02 51.78
CA SER A 23 -48.40 -31.79 52.09
C SER A 23 -47.75 -32.64 50.99
N THR A 24 -46.66 -32.12 50.42
CA THR A 24 -45.41 -32.87 50.22
C THR A 24 -44.26 -32.00 50.73
N VAL A 25 -43.72 -32.32 51.92
CA VAL A 25 -42.57 -31.60 52.47
C VAL A 25 -41.34 -32.04 51.68
N VAL A 26 -41.01 -31.30 50.62
CA VAL A 26 -39.67 -31.37 50.05
C VAL A 26 -38.74 -30.80 51.11
N PRO A 27 -37.79 -31.59 51.67
CA PRO A 27 -36.89 -31.05 52.68
C PRO A 27 -36.09 -29.92 52.04
N ARG A 28 -36.32 -28.69 52.50
CA ARG A 28 -35.46 -27.56 52.18
C ARG A 28 -34.11 -27.88 52.81
N ALA A 29 -33.16 -28.34 52.00
CA ALA A 29 -31.79 -28.56 52.44
C ALA A 29 -31.18 -27.19 52.79
N VAL A 30 -31.15 -26.87 54.07
CA VAL A 30 -30.51 -25.67 54.62
C VAL A 30 -29.26 -26.13 55.39
N GLY A 31 -28.09 -25.56 55.08
CA GLY A 31 -26.78 -25.93 55.65
C GLY A 31 -25.74 -26.30 54.58
N ILE A 32 -24.53 -26.68 55.01
CA ILE A 32 -23.37 -26.99 54.14
C ILE A 32 -23.72 -28.03 53.07
N SER A 33 -24.49 -29.06 53.42
CA SER A 33 -24.96 -30.08 52.47
C SER A 33 -25.93 -29.54 51.41
N GLY A 34 -26.73 -28.52 51.73
CA GLY A 34 -27.60 -27.83 50.76
C GLY A 34 -26.82 -26.94 49.79
N ILE A 35 -25.72 -26.35 50.25
CA ILE A 35 -24.79 -25.57 49.42
C ILE A 35 -24.02 -26.51 48.48
N GLU A 36 -23.55 -27.65 48.96
CA GLU A 36 -22.86 -28.68 48.16
C GLU A 36 -23.77 -29.23 47.04
N LYS A 37 -25.04 -29.54 47.36
CA LYS A 37 -26.02 -29.99 46.35
C LYS A 37 -26.30 -28.90 45.30
N ARG A 38 -26.44 -27.64 45.72
CA ARG A 38 -26.61 -26.51 44.78
C ARG A 38 -25.37 -26.29 43.93
N PHE A 39 -24.17 -26.46 44.49
CA PHE A 39 -22.91 -26.32 43.76
C PHE A 39 -22.73 -27.43 42.73
N ALA A 40 -23.02 -28.69 43.09
CA ALA A 40 -23.00 -29.81 42.16
C ALA A 40 -24.02 -29.64 41.03
N GLU A 41 -25.24 -29.16 41.34
CA GLU A 41 -26.27 -28.92 40.34
C GLU A 41 -25.93 -27.73 39.42
N ASN A 42 -25.37 -26.64 39.96
CA ASN A 42 -24.86 -25.54 39.14
C ASN A 42 -23.68 -26.01 38.27
N HIS A 43 -22.77 -26.81 38.81
CA HIS A 43 -21.64 -27.36 38.06
C HIS A 43 -22.14 -28.23 36.90
N HIS A 44 -23.13 -29.09 37.15
CA HIS A 44 -23.76 -29.91 36.12
C HIS A 44 -24.41 -29.05 35.03
N ARG A 45 -25.21 -28.04 35.39
CA ARG A 45 -25.82 -27.10 34.44
C ARG A 45 -24.78 -26.33 33.62
N THR A 46 -23.69 -25.89 34.26
CA THR A 46 -22.60 -25.22 33.54
C THR A 46 -21.92 -26.16 32.56
N HIS A 47 -21.66 -27.41 32.95
CA HIS A 47 -21.04 -28.41 32.10
C HIS A 47 -21.92 -28.77 30.90
N GLU A 48 -23.23 -28.95 31.11
CA GLU A 48 -24.20 -29.15 30.02
C GLU A 48 -24.25 -27.94 29.08
N SER A 49 -24.29 -26.72 29.62
CA SER A 49 -24.29 -25.50 28.79
C SER A 49 -23.02 -25.36 27.97
N ILE A 50 -21.85 -25.69 28.54
CA ILE A 50 -20.56 -25.67 27.83
C ILE A 50 -20.55 -26.74 26.75
N SER A 51 -21.04 -27.95 27.04
CA SER A 51 -21.12 -29.05 26.09
C SER A 51 -22.04 -28.71 24.91
N GLN A 52 -23.19 -28.09 25.17
CA GLN A 52 -24.12 -27.62 24.14
C GLN A 52 -23.52 -26.50 23.27
N VAL A 53 -22.85 -25.51 23.88
CA VAL A 53 -22.17 -24.44 23.14
C VAL A 53 -21.04 -25.01 22.27
N LEU A 54 -20.24 -25.93 22.81
CA LEU A 54 -19.16 -26.59 22.05
C LEU A 54 -19.72 -27.39 20.87
N PHE A 55 -20.81 -28.11 21.08
CA PHE A 55 -21.50 -28.86 20.03
C PHE A 55 -22.06 -27.94 18.95
N PHE A 56 -22.66 -26.80 19.34
CA PHE A 56 -23.17 -25.81 18.40
C PHE A 56 -22.07 -25.16 17.58
N ILE A 57 -20.93 -24.79 18.18
CA ILE A 57 -19.76 -24.27 17.47
C ILE A 57 -19.22 -25.31 16.49
N TYR A 58 -19.08 -26.56 16.92
CA TYR A 58 -18.63 -27.66 16.05
C TYR A 58 -19.59 -27.86 14.87
N TYR A 59 -20.90 -27.83 15.12
CA TYR A 59 -21.91 -28.00 14.08
C TYR A 59 -21.89 -26.86 13.05
N ILE A 60 -21.83 -25.60 13.49
CA ILE A 60 -21.74 -24.45 12.59
C ILE A 60 -20.45 -24.51 11.76
N MET A 61 -19.32 -24.83 12.38
CA MET A 61 -18.05 -24.92 11.65
C MET A 61 -18.08 -26.04 10.62
N LYS A 62 -18.65 -27.20 10.97
CA LYS A 62 -18.80 -28.33 10.04
C LYS A 62 -19.73 -27.98 8.88
N ALA A 63 -20.87 -27.34 9.16
CA ALA A 63 -21.81 -26.90 8.13
C ALA A 63 -21.16 -25.87 7.19
N ALA A 64 -20.48 -24.86 7.74
CA ALA A 64 -19.78 -23.85 6.94
C ALA A 64 -18.68 -24.45 6.05
N PHE A 65 -17.94 -25.45 6.55
CA PHE A 65 -16.92 -26.13 5.76
C PHE A 65 -17.50 -27.03 4.67
N GLU A 66 -18.62 -27.71 4.95
CA GLU A 66 -19.33 -28.50 3.95
C GLU A 66 -19.90 -27.61 2.83
N ASP A 67 -20.50 -26.47 3.18
CA ASP A 67 -20.98 -25.49 2.21
C ASP A 67 -19.83 -24.88 1.39
N MET A 68 -18.69 -24.59 2.02
CA MET A 68 -17.48 -24.18 1.29
C MET A 68 -17.01 -25.27 0.30
N ASN A 69 -17.02 -26.54 0.68
CA ASN A 69 -16.61 -27.62 -0.22
C ASN A 69 -17.55 -27.73 -1.44
N ARG A 70 -18.86 -27.62 -1.23
CA ARG A 70 -19.83 -27.59 -2.34
C ARG A 70 -19.60 -26.38 -3.25
N LEU A 71 -19.35 -25.20 -2.68
CA LEU A 71 -18.99 -24.01 -3.46
C LEU A 71 -17.72 -24.23 -4.29
N MET A 72 -16.69 -24.87 -3.72
CA MET A 72 -15.44 -25.19 -4.41
C MET A 72 -15.64 -26.21 -5.55
N GLU A 73 -16.58 -27.15 -5.42
CA GLU A 73 -16.95 -28.09 -6.49
C GLU A 73 -17.60 -27.38 -7.67
N TYR A 74 -18.59 -26.52 -7.41
CA TYR A 74 -19.23 -25.71 -8.45
C TYR A 74 -18.23 -24.78 -9.15
N ALA A 75 -17.34 -24.13 -8.39
CA ALA A 75 -16.30 -23.31 -8.95
C ALA A 75 -15.36 -24.14 -9.86
N ARG A 76 -14.98 -25.35 -9.46
CA ARG A 76 -14.13 -26.24 -10.28
C ARG A 76 -14.79 -26.61 -11.61
N GLU A 77 -16.07 -26.94 -11.60
CA GLU A 77 -16.84 -27.24 -12.81
C GLU A 77 -16.88 -26.02 -13.74
N MET A 78 -17.21 -24.85 -13.19
CA MET A 78 -17.27 -23.59 -13.93
C MET A 78 -15.93 -23.21 -14.57
N VAL A 79 -14.81 -23.40 -13.85
CA VAL A 79 -13.45 -23.18 -14.36
C VAL A 79 -13.10 -24.18 -15.46
N SER A 80 -13.48 -25.45 -15.31
CA SER A 80 -13.23 -26.49 -16.32
C SER A 80 -13.98 -26.21 -17.63
N LEU A 81 -15.25 -25.82 -17.53
CA LEU A 81 -16.07 -25.41 -18.67
C LEU A 81 -15.48 -24.19 -19.36
N SER A 82 -15.08 -23.20 -18.58
CA SER A 82 -14.41 -21.99 -19.06
C SER A 82 -13.15 -22.30 -19.88
N LYS A 83 -12.29 -23.20 -19.39
CA LYS A 83 -11.09 -23.67 -20.11
C LYS A 83 -11.45 -24.37 -21.42
N ALA A 84 -12.45 -25.27 -21.41
CA ALA A 84 -12.90 -25.96 -22.60
C ALA A 84 -13.47 -25.01 -23.68
N ILE A 85 -14.15 -23.94 -23.25
CA ILE A 85 -14.62 -22.87 -24.15
C ILE A 85 -13.43 -22.10 -24.72
N THR A 86 -12.45 -21.71 -23.90
CA THR A 86 -11.23 -21.03 -24.37
C THR A 86 -10.46 -21.88 -25.39
N ASP A 87 -10.34 -23.19 -25.18
CA ASP A 87 -9.67 -24.08 -26.12
C ASP A 87 -10.43 -24.22 -27.44
N LYS A 88 -11.77 -24.29 -27.40
CA LYS A 88 -12.61 -24.25 -28.61
C LYS A 88 -12.52 -22.91 -29.34
N LEU A 89 -12.44 -21.80 -28.61
CA LEU A 89 -12.26 -20.46 -29.16
C LEU A 89 -10.90 -20.34 -29.88
N ARG A 90 -9.84 -20.93 -29.33
CA ARG A 90 -8.52 -21.01 -29.99
C ARG A 90 -8.56 -21.84 -31.27
N ALA A 91 -9.28 -22.96 -31.27
CA ALA A 91 -9.40 -23.85 -32.42
C ALA A 91 -10.14 -23.21 -33.61
N LYS A 92 -11.01 -22.23 -33.36
CA LYS A 92 -11.83 -21.53 -34.36
C LYS A 92 -11.35 -20.10 -34.69
N LYS A 93 -10.07 -19.80 -34.46
CA LYS A 93 -9.52 -18.44 -34.61
C LYS A 93 -9.65 -17.94 -36.07
N GLY A 94 -10.71 -17.16 -36.33
CA GLY A 94 -11.04 -16.60 -37.65
C GLY A 94 -12.54 -16.40 -37.91
N GLU A 95 -13.43 -17.16 -37.25
CA GLU A 95 -14.88 -17.10 -37.49
C GLU A 95 -15.67 -16.29 -36.45
N ILE A 96 -15.01 -15.84 -35.37
CA ILE A 96 -15.69 -15.32 -34.16
C ILE A 96 -15.43 -13.82 -34.03
N THR A 97 -16.48 -13.06 -33.72
CA THR A 97 -16.42 -11.61 -33.56
C THR A 97 -15.57 -11.24 -32.34
N ASP A 98 -14.73 -10.22 -32.47
CA ASP A 98 -13.80 -9.79 -31.41
C ASP A 98 -14.55 -9.39 -30.11
N ASP A 99 -15.78 -8.86 -30.24
CA ASP A 99 -16.63 -8.44 -29.12
C ASP A 99 -17.07 -9.59 -28.19
N GLU A 100 -17.47 -10.74 -28.75
CA GLU A 100 -17.84 -11.92 -27.93
C GLU A 100 -16.65 -12.45 -27.14
N THR A 101 -15.46 -12.39 -27.75
CA THR A 101 -14.20 -12.77 -27.12
C THR A 101 -13.82 -11.83 -25.98
N VAL A 102 -14.05 -10.52 -26.14
CA VAL A 102 -13.80 -9.50 -25.10
C VAL A 102 -14.75 -9.66 -23.91
N ARG A 103 -16.04 -9.87 -24.16
CA ARG A 103 -17.03 -10.10 -23.09
C ARG A 103 -16.71 -11.37 -22.30
N PHE A 104 -16.35 -12.45 -22.98
CA PHE A 104 -15.98 -13.70 -22.33
C PHE A 104 -14.72 -13.55 -21.45
N LYS A 105 -13.71 -12.81 -21.92
CA LYS A 105 -12.50 -12.49 -21.11
C LYS A 105 -12.83 -11.71 -19.84
N THR A 106 -13.73 -10.74 -19.92
CA THR A 106 -14.19 -9.96 -18.77
C THR A 106 -14.85 -10.87 -17.72
N TYR A 107 -15.60 -11.88 -18.17
CA TYR A 107 -16.20 -12.87 -17.30
C TYR A 107 -15.15 -13.75 -16.60
N LEU A 108 -14.12 -14.22 -17.32
CA LEU A 108 -13.03 -15.00 -16.71
C LEU A 108 -12.24 -14.22 -15.66
N LEU A 109 -11.96 -12.95 -15.94
CA LEU A 109 -11.28 -12.06 -14.98
C LEU A 109 -12.12 -11.87 -13.71
N SER A 110 -13.44 -11.68 -13.88
CA SER A 110 -14.38 -11.53 -12.77
C SER A 110 -14.49 -12.79 -11.91
N LEU A 111 -14.28 -13.97 -12.50
CA LEU A 111 -14.21 -15.26 -11.79
C LEU A 111 -12.84 -15.53 -11.13
N GLY A 112 -11.85 -14.64 -11.30
CA GLY A 112 -10.50 -14.84 -10.80
C GLY A 112 -9.72 -15.94 -11.54
N VAL A 113 -10.19 -16.35 -12.73
CA VAL A 113 -9.52 -17.35 -13.56
C VAL A 113 -8.47 -16.64 -14.40
N SER A 114 -7.21 -16.72 -13.99
CA SER A 114 -6.08 -16.27 -14.80
C SER A 114 -5.95 -17.16 -16.03
N ASP A 115 -6.47 -16.70 -17.17
CA ASP A 115 -6.19 -17.32 -18.46
C ASP A 115 -4.68 -17.13 -18.78
N PRO A 116 -3.93 -18.14 -19.27
CA PRO A 116 -2.56 -17.96 -19.77
C PRO A 116 -2.43 -17.02 -20.99
N VAL A 117 -3.53 -16.39 -21.44
CA VAL A 117 -3.60 -15.49 -22.60
C VAL A 117 -3.31 -14.02 -22.23
N THR A 118 -2.85 -13.75 -21.01
CA THR A 118 -2.45 -12.41 -20.56
C THR A 118 -1.25 -11.80 -21.29
N LYS A 119 -0.60 -12.52 -22.24
CA LYS A 119 0.53 -11.98 -23.02
C LYS A 119 0.29 -11.76 -24.51
N SER A 120 -0.77 -12.30 -25.13
CA SER A 120 -0.86 -12.33 -26.61
C SER A 120 -2.12 -11.74 -27.25
N ALA A 121 -3.06 -11.16 -26.47
CA ALA A 121 -4.24 -10.49 -27.02
C ALA A 121 -4.44 -9.08 -26.42
N PHE A 122 -3.62 -8.16 -26.93
CA PHE A 122 -3.35 -6.77 -26.52
C PHE A 122 -4.52 -5.76 -26.56
N GLY A 123 -5.79 -6.17 -26.67
CA GLY A 123 -6.92 -5.25 -26.88
C GLY A 123 -7.64 -4.81 -25.59
N SER A 124 -8.27 -5.76 -24.88
CA SER A 124 -9.20 -5.45 -23.79
C SER A 124 -8.52 -5.03 -22.48
N SER A 125 -7.39 -5.63 -22.11
CA SER A 125 -6.63 -5.21 -20.92
C SER A 125 -5.99 -3.84 -21.11
N ALA A 126 -5.56 -3.51 -22.33
CA ALA A 126 -5.00 -2.20 -22.65
C ALA A 126 -6.06 -1.09 -22.52
N GLU A 127 -7.29 -1.33 -22.95
CA GLU A 127 -8.38 -0.37 -22.78
C GLU A 127 -8.76 -0.17 -21.30
N TYR A 128 -8.77 -1.24 -20.51
CA TYR A 128 -8.94 -1.13 -19.06
C TYR A 128 -7.88 -0.24 -18.41
N TYR A 129 -6.60 -0.52 -18.67
CA TYR A 129 -5.50 0.29 -18.11
C TYR A 129 -5.50 1.72 -18.64
N LYS A 130 -5.95 1.95 -19.88
CA LYS A 130 -6.11 3.28 -20.45
C LYS A 130 -7.15 4.11 -19.69
N LYS A 131 -8.35 3.55 -19.46
CA LYS A 131 -9.39 4.24 -18.67
C LYS A 131 -8.94 4.47 -17.23
N LEU A 132 -8.26 3.48 -16.65
CA LEU A 132 -7.69 3.63 -15.31
C LEU A 132 -6.65 4.77 -15.26
N ALA A 133 -5.76 4.88 -16.26
CA ALA A 133 -4.80 5.96 -16.35
C ALA A 133 -5.46 7.36 -16.40
N GLU A 134 -6.54 7.51 -17.16
CA GLU A 134 -7.32 8.76 -17.24
C GLU A 134 -7.92 9.12 -15.87
N GLU A 135 -8.50 8.16 -15.16
CA GLU A 135 -9.01 8.34 -13.80
C GLU A 135 -7.90 8.73 -12.81
N LEU A 136 -6.75 8.05 -12.88
CA LEU A 136 -5.59 8.35 -12.04
C LEU A 136 -5.12 9.79 -12.26
N ALA A 137 -5.08 10.26 -13.51
CA ALA A 137 -4.69 11.63 -13.82
C ALA A 137 -5.64 12.66 -13.18
N VAL A 138 -6.95 12.42 -13.22
CA VAL A 138 -7.94 13.31 -12.61
C VAL A 138 -7.77 13.38 -11.09
N VAL A 139 -7.62 12.22 -10.44
CA VAL A 139 -7.52 12.14 -8.97
C VAL A 139 -6.17 12.67 -8.46
N LEU A 140 -5.08 12.43 -9.19
CA LEU A 140 -3.73 12.76 -8.73
C LEU A 140 -3.27 14.18 -9.07
N CYS A 141 -3.88 14.87 -10.05
CA CYS A 141 -3.43 16.20 -10.48
C CYS A 141 -3.39 17.22 -9.32
N THR A 142 -4.47 17.31 -8.53
CA THR A 142 -4.55 18.23 -7.38
C THR A 142 -3.53 17.91 -6.29
N PRO A 143 -3.47 16.67 -5.73
CA PRO A 143 -2.51 16.35 -4.69
C PRO A 143 -1.05 16.38 -5.16
N LEU A 144 -0.77 16.13 -6.44
CA LEU A 144 0.59 16.30 -6.98
C LEU A 144 1.03 17.76 -6.96
N LYS A 145 0.14 18.71 -7.30
CA LYS A 145 0.44 20.15 -7.23
C LYS A 145 0.66 20.61 -5.79
N GLU A 146 -0.10 20.09 -4.84
CA GLU A 146 0.05 20.39 -3.42
C GLU A 146 1.35 19.80 -2.82
N CYS A 147 1.78 18.63 -3.28
CA CYS A 147 2.98 17.93 -2.82
C CYS A 147 4.25 18.27 -3.63
N GLY A 148 4.39 19.49 -4.15
CA GLY A 148 5.64 19.93 -4.78
C GLY A 148 5.94 19.27 -6.14
N GLY A 149 4.91 18.76 -6.82
CA GLY A 149 4.98 18.35 -8.23
C GLY A 149 5.33 16.88 -8.50
N MET A 150 5.62 16.10 -7.46
CA MET A 150 6.04 14.71 -7.58
C MET A 150 5.67 13.86 -6.36
N MET A 151 5.42 12.57 -6.59
CA MET A 151 4.98 11.64 -5.55
C MET A 151 5.49 10.23 -5.82
N THR A 152 5.80 9.47 -4.78
CA THR A 152 6.23 8.08 -4.93
C THR A 152 5.07 7.19 -5.37
N LEU A 153 5.34 6.14 -6.15
CA LEU A 153 4.29 5.22 -6.60
C LEU A 153 3.58 4.53 -5.42
N SER A 154 4.30 4.28 -4.33
CA SER A 154 3.74 3.76 -3.07
C SER A 154 2.74 4.73 -2.43
N ASP A 155 3.05 6.03 -2.40
CA ASP A 155 2.13 7.04 -1.85
C ASP A 155 0.90 7.19 -2.75
N VAL A 156 1.10 7.14 -4.07
CA VAL A 156 0.03 7.13 -5.07
C VAL A 156 -0.91 5.95 -4.82
N TYR A 157 -0.37 4.73 -4.66
CA TYR A 157 -1.15 3.53 -4.34
C TYR A 157 -2.02 3.72 -3.09
N CYS A 158 -1.42 4.17 -2.00
CA CYS A 158 -2.13 4.41 -0.75
C CYS A 158 -3.22 5.47 -0.90
N ARG A 159 -2.97 6.55 -1.64
CA ARG A 159 -3.93 7.65 -1.83
C ARG A 159 -5.13 7.23 -2.67
N ILE A 160 -4.91 6.54 -3.79
CA ILE A 160 -5.99 6.09 -4.67
C ILE A 160 -6.88 5.11 -3.92
N ASN A 161 -6.28 4.12 -3.25
CA ASN A 161 -7.04 3.12 -2.51
C ASN A 161 -7.80 3.71 -1.32
N ARG A 162 -7.22 4.72 -0.67
CA ARG A 162 -7.92 5.49 0.37
C ARG A 162 -9.09 6.32 -0.18
N ALA A 163 -8.98 6.83 -1.41
CA ALA A 163 -10.06 7.57 -2.07
C ALA A 163 -11.20 6.65 -2.55
N ARG A 164 -10.91 5.40 -2.92
CA ARG A 164 -11.91 4.42 -3.41
C ARG A 164 -12.68 3.68 -2.31
N GLY A 165 -12.05 3.38 -1.17
CA GLY A 165 -12.71 2.78 0.00
C GLY A 165 -12.98 1.26 -0.12
N LEU A 166 -13.92 0.84 -0.98
CA LEU A 166 -14.37 -0.56 -1.08
C LEU A 166 -13.78 -1.30 -2.29
N GLU A 167 -13.61 -0.63 -3.43
CA GLU A 167 -13.06 -1.22 -4.66
C GLU A 167 -11.56 -0.94 -4.80
N LEU A 168 -10.75 -1.63 -4.00
CA LEU A 168 -9.30 -1.44 -3.95
C LEU A 168 -8.63 -1.95 -5.23
N LEU A 169 -7.63 -1.21 -5.70
CA LEU A 169 -6.76 -1.61 -6.78
C LEU A 169 -5.58 -2.42 -6.26
N SER A 170 -5.13 -3.38 -7.08
CA SER A 170 -3.88 -4.09 -6.83
C SER A 170 -2.67 -3.19 -7.14
N PRO A 171 -1.49 -3.44 -6.54
CA PRO A 171 -0.27 -2.70 -6.87
C PRO A 171 0.12 -2.83 -8.35
N GLU A 172 -0.13 -4.00 -8.95
CA GLU A 172 0.17 -4.26 -10.36
C GLU A 172 -0.72 -3.44 -11.29
N ASP A 173 -2.01 -3.30 -10.96
CA ASP A 173 -2.94 -2.51 -11.77
C ASP A 173 -2.54 -1.04 -11.82
N ILE A 174 -2.15 -0.47 -10.68
CA ILE A 174 -1.70 0.93 -10.61
C ILE A 174 -0.40 1.12 -11.40
N LEU A 175 0.54 0.18 -11.31
CA LEU A 175 1.77 0.23 -12.09
C LEU A 175 1.48 0.17 -13.60
N ASN A 176 0.65 -0.78 -14.05
CA ASN A 176 0.27 -0.95 -15.45
C ASN A 176 -0.49 0.28 -15.98
N ALA A 177 -1.39 0.85 -15.19
CA ALA A 177 -2.06 2.10 -15.54
C ALA A 177 -1.08 3.27 -15.62
N CYS A 178 -0.13 3.39 -14.67
CA CYS A 178 0.88 4.43 -14.71
C CYS A 178 1.80 4.33 -15.94
N GLN A 179 2.08 3.14 -16.46
CA GLN A 179 2.82 2.95 -17.71
C GLN A 179 2.03 3.43 -18.94
N MET A 180 0.70 3.39 -18.90
CA MET A 180 -0.16 3.92 -19.97
C MET A 180 -0.18 5.45 -20.01
N LEU A 181 0.12 6.14 -18.90
CA LEU A 181 0.11 7.61 -18.82
C LEU A 181 1.01 8.26 -19.87
N GLU A 182 2.18 7.69 -20.12
CA GLU A 182 3.14 8.18 -21.12
C GLU A 182 2.60 7.99 -22.54
N GLN A 183 1.93 6.86 -22.80
CA GLN A 183 1.36 6.55 -24.11
C GLN A 183 0.19 7.45 -24.48
N ILE A 184 -0.63 7.84 -23.49
CA ILE A 184 -1.85 8.64 -23.67
C ILE A 184 -1.55 10.15 -23.60
N ASN A 185 -0.30 10.55 -23.34
CA ASN A 185 0.13 11.95 -23.21
C ASN A 185 -0.68 12.75 -22.17
N LEU A 186 -0.93 12.14 -21.02
CA LEU A 186 -1.59 12.79 -19.89
C LEU A 186 -0.66 13.83 -19.20
N PRO A 187 -1.21 14.76 -18.39
CA PRO A 187 -0.41 15.80 -17.71
C PRO A 187 0.53 15.26 -16.62
N ILE A 188 0.44 13.96 -16.32
CA ILE A 188 1.29 13.24 -15.36
C ILE A 188 2.08 12.15 -16.08
N SER A 189 3.31 11.91 -15.64
CA SER A 189 4.18 10.86 -16.19
C SER A 189 4.79 10.00 -15.08
N LEU A 190 5.06 8.74 -15.40
CA LEU A 190 5.78 7.80 -14.54
C LEU A 190 7.27 7.89 -14.86
N ASN A 191 8.08 8.20 -13.85
CA ASN A 191 9.54 8.21 -13.94
C ASN A 191 10.17 7.23 -12.96
N ARG A 192 11.41 6.83 -13.24
CA ARG A 192 12.18 5.93 -12.39
C ARG A 192 13.56 6.51 -12.12
N PHE A 193 13.93 6.60 -10.85
CA PHE A 193 15.27 6.99 -10.42
C PHE A 193 16.25 5.82 -10.55
N GLU A 194 17.55 6.13 -10.56
CA GLU A 194 18.61 5.12 -10.65
C GLU A 194 18.64 4.16 -9.44
N SER A 195 18.17 4.62 -8.27
CA SER A 195 17.94 3.77 -7.10
C SER A 195 16.84 2.71 -7.28
N GLY A 196 16.06 2.82 -8.36
CA GLY A 196 14.92 1.95 -8.65
C GLY A 196 13.58 2.47 -8.13
N VAL A 197 13.57 3.58 -7.37
CA VAL A 197 12.34 4.22 -6.89
C VAL A 197 11.54 4.77 -8.08
N MET A 198 10.27 4.39 -8.16
CA MET A 198 9.33 4.88 -9.18
C MET A 198 8.49 6.02 -8.61
N VAL A 199 8.34 7.07 -9.41
CA VAL A 199 7.61 8.28 -9.03
C VAL A 199 6.67 8.73 -10.13
N VAL A 200 5.54 9.29 -9.73
CA VAL A 200 4.62 9.99 -10.63
C VAL A 200 4.84 11.48 -10.46
N GLN A 201 5.02 12.20 -11.56
CA GLN A 201 5.30 13.64 -11.56
C GLN A 201 4.48 14.36 -12.63
N LEU A 202 4.32 15.66 -12.47
CA LEU A 202 3.74 16.49 -13.54
C LEU A 202 4.70 16.63 -14.72
N LYS A 203 4.17 16.61 -15.93
CA LYS A 203 4.95 16.73 -17.18
C LYS A 203 5.64 18.09 -17.33
N GLU A 204 5.11 19.12 -16.68
CA GLU A 204 5.72 20.45 -16.58
C GLU A 204 7.08 20.41 -15.88
N MET A 205 7.31 19.43 -14.99
CA MET A 205 8.53 19.27 -14.23
C MET A 205 9.43 18.18 -14.81
N ASN A 206 10.09 18.46 -15.93
CA ASN A 206 11.08 17.54 -16.48
C ASN A 206 12.24 17.28 -15.49
N VAL A 207 12.91 16.15 -15.65
CA VAL A 207 14.03 15.74 -14.78
C VAL A 207 15.12 16.81 -14.71
N GLU A 208 15.48 17.42 -15.85
CA GLU A 208 16.49 18.47 -15.92
C GLU A 208 16.07 19.74 -15.16
N THR A 209 14.84 20.21 -15.38
CA THR A 209 14.28 21.37 -14.66
C THR A 209 14.17 21.13 -13.16
N THR A 210 13.91 19.88 -12.77
CA THR A 210 13.84 19.44 -11.37
C THR A 210 15.22 19.50 -10.72
N ILE A 211 16.27 19.17 -11.45
CA ILE A 211 17.66 19.22 -10.97
C ILE A 211 18.15 20.67 -10.87
N GLU A 212 17.83 21.51 -11.85
CA GLU A 212 18.16 22.95 -11.82
C GLU A 212 17.49 23.67 -10.66
N SER A 213 16.17 23.53 -10.51
CA SER A 213 15.44 24.10 -9.37
C SER A 213 15.97 23.61 -8.02
N THR A 214 16.42 22.34 -7.93
CA THR A 214 17.03 21.83 -6.69
C THR A 214 18.36 22.52 -6.42
N ALA A 215 19.21 22.69 -7.45
CA ALA A 215 20.50 23.37 -7.30
C ALA A 215 20.32 24.83 -6.89
N GLU A 216 19.39 25.57 -7.49
CA GLU A 216 19.07 26.95 -7.13
C GLU A 216 18.56 27.10 -5.68
N LEU A 217 17.72 26.16 -5.23
CA LEU A 217 17.27 26.12 -3.84
C LEU A 217 18.42 25.88 -2.87
N VAL A 218 19.35 24.98 -3.21
CA VAL A 218 20.57 24.76 -2.42
C VAL A 218 21.45 26.01 -2.44
N ALA A 219 21.47 26.79 -3.53
CA ALA A 219 22.21 28.06 -3.61
C ALA A 219 21.74 29.06 -2.58
N THR A 220 20.43 29.18 -2.49
CA THR A 220 19.77 30.11 -1.59
C THR A 220 19.98 29.71 -0.13
N MET A 221 20.03 28.40 0.15
CA MET A 221 20.20 27.88 1.52
C MET A 221 21.67 27.71 1.94
N GLY A 222 22.61 27.72 1.01
CA GLY A 222 24.03 27.43 1.21
C GLY A 222 24.33 25.95 1.44
N THR A 223 23.84 25.40 2.56
CA THR A 223 23.96 23.98 2.92
C THR A 223 22.58 23.34 3.09
N CYS A 224 22.42 22.14 2.52
CA CYS A 224 21.14 21.44 2.54
C CYS A 224 21.31 19.96 2.88
N ASN A 225 20.44 19.47 3.76
CA ASN A 225 20.25 18.04 4.04
C ASN A 225 18.91 17.61 3.43
N ALA A 226 18.73 16.32 3.13
CA ALA A 226 17.50 15.75 2.59
C ALA A 226 16.27 16.15 3.42
N SER A 227 16.35 16.14 4.75
CA SER A 227 15.25 16.56 5.63
C SER A 227 14.91 18.05 5.54
N LYS A 228 15.90 18.91 5.27
CA LYS A 228 15.71 20.36 5.11
C LYS A 228 15.05 20.65 3.77
N LEU A 229 15.55 20.02 2.70
CA LEU A 229 14.96 20.12 1.36
C LEU A 229 13.51 19.63 1.35
N ALA A 230 13.24 18.49 1.99
CA ALA A 230 11.90 17.91 2.12
C ALA A 230 10.89 18.90 2.72
N LYS A 231 11.28 19.59 3.80
CA LYS A 231 10.43 20.62 4.45
C LYS A 231 10.17 21.82 3.55
N CYS A 232 11.18 22.28 2.81
CA CYS A 232 11.05 23.44 1.93
C CYS A 232 10.17 23.16 0.71
N LEU A 233 10.29 21.97 0.12
CA LEU A 233 9.53 21.57 -1.07
C LEU A 233 8.22 20.84 -0.74
N SER A 234 7.92 20.59 0.53
CA SER A 234 6.78 19.77 0.97
C SER A 234 6.73 18.38 0.30
N ILE A 235 7.91 17.77 0.11
CA ILE A 235 8.08 16.43 -0.46
C ILE A 235 8.56 15.43 0.59
N THR A 236 8.47 14.15 0.29
CA THR A 236 8.99 13.10 1.18
C THR A 236 10.52 13.15 1.26
N VAL A 237 11.09 12.74 2.40
CA VAL A 237 12.55 12.74 2.62
C VAL A 237 13.27 11.84 1.61
N ILE A 238 12.64 10.73 1.23
CA ILE A 238 13.15 9.80 0.21
C ILE A 238 13.31 10.54 -1.12
N LEU A 239 12.28 11.27 -1.54
CA LEU A 239 12.29 12.00 -2.80
C LEU A 239 13.26 13.19 -2.79
N ALA A 240 13.36 13.89 -1.65
CA ALA A 240 14.35 14.93 -1.46
C ALA A 240 15.78 14.38 -1.58
N LYS A 241 16.06 13.20 -1.01
CA LYS A 241 17.34 12.50 -1.17
C LYS A 241 17.59 12.17 -2.65
N GLU A 242 16.66 11.56 -3.35
CA GLU A 242 16.80 11.22 -4.78
C GLU A 242 17.09 12.45 -5.65
N ARG A 243 16.44 13.59 -5.39
CA ARG A 243 16.73 14.85 -6.11
C ARG A 243 18.15 15.36 -5.87
N LEU A 244 18.64 15.28 -4.63
CA LEU A 244 20.02 15.67 -4.29
C LEU A 244 21.04 14.74 -4.96
N LEU A 245 20.78 13.43 -4.96
CA LEU A 245 21.60 12.43 -5.65
C LEU A 245 21.62 12.66 -7.17
N ALA A 246 20.47 12.98 -7.78
CA ALA A 246 20.38 13.28 -9.21
C ALA A 246 21.15 14.55 -9.58
N ALA A 247 21.12 15.58 -8.73
CA ALA A 247 21.88 16.81 -8.94
C ALA A 247 23.39 16.62 -8.76
N GLU A 248 23.81 15.74 -7.86
CA GLU A 248 25.20 15.33 -7.70
C GLU A 248 25.70 14.50 -8.89
N ALA A 249 24.88 13.58 -9.42
CA ALA A 249 25.23 12.81 -10.62
C ALA A 249 25.51 13.72 -11.83
N GLN A 250 24.86 14.89 -11.89
CA GLN A 250 25.13 15.95 -12.88
C GLN A 250 26.23 16.94 -12.46
N ALA A 251 26.99 16.64 -11.40
CA ALA A 251 28.06 17.47 -10.85
C ALA A 251 27.65 18.91 -10.46
N LYS A 252 26.36 19.14 -10.13
CA LYS A 252 25.87 20.44 -9.65
C LYS A 252 26.03 20.60 -8.13
N LEU A 253 26.00 19.50 -7.40
CA LEU A 253 26.15 19.45 -5.94
C LEU A 253 27.31 18.52 -5.55
N CYS A 254 27.90 18.78 -4.38
CA CYS A 254 28.88 17.89 -3.77
C CYS A 254 28.41 17.46 -2.38
N ARG A 255 28.69 16.21 -2.02
CA ARG A 255 28.49 15.68 -0.68
C ARG A 255 29.66 16.07 0.23
N ASP A 256 29.29 16.46 1.44
CA ASP A 256 30.19 16.59 2.58
C ASP A 256 29.90 15.45 3.56
N ASP A 257 30.84 14.51 3.66
CA ASP A 257 30.77 13.31 4.51
C ASP A 257 31.46 13.52 5.88
N THR A 258 31.80 14.76 6.25
CA THR A 258 32.65 15.06 7.43
C THR A 258 31.97 14.76 8.78
N ILE A 259 30.63 14.66 8.85
CA ILE A 259 29.89 14.36 10.08
C ILE A 259 29.02 13.12 9.84
N GLU A 260 29.35 12.00 10.50
CA GLU A 260 28.81 10.65 10.26
C GLU A 260 27.27 10.52 10.32
N VAL A 261 26.56 11.51 10.84
CA VAL A 261 25.11 11.44 11.08
C VAL A 261 24.28 12.12 9.98
N TYR A 262 24.84 13.07 9.21
CA TYR A 262 24.09 13.82 8.20
C TYR A 262 24.94 14.15 6.97
N ILE A 263 24.59 13.55 5.82
CA ILE A 263 25.17 13.94 4.53
C ILE A 263 24.64 15.34 4.17
N ILE A 264 25.54 16.31 4.06
CA ILE A 264 25.23 17.68 3.68
C ILE A 264 25.61 17.86 2.21
N PHE A 265 24.73 18.50 1.44
CA PHE A 265 25.00 18.88 0.06
C PHE A 265 25.28 20.38 -0.03
N ILE A 266 26.32 20.72 -0.77
CA ILE A 266 26.78 22.10 -1.03
C ILE A 266 26.85 22.29 -2.54
N LEU A 267 26.62 23.51 -3.02
CA LEU A 267 26.77 23.84 -4.43
C LEU A 267 28.21 23.74 -4.91
N PHE A 268 28.36 23.18 -6.10
CA PHE A 268 29.61 23.18 -6.81
C PHE A 268 29.87 24.55 -7.46
N SER A 269 30.52 25.46 -6.72
CA SER A 269 31.05 26.68 -7.30
C SER A 269 32.52 26.51 -7.69
N ARG A 270 32.82 26.63 -9.00
CA ARG A 270 34.19 26.64 -9.56
C ARG A 270 35.12 27.64 -8.88
N SER A 271 34.60 28.74 -8.32
CA SER A 271 35.42 29.78 -7.67
C SER A 271 35.82 29.45 -6.24
N GLN A 272 35.01 28.70 -5.49
CA GLN A 272 35.34 28.31 -4.11
C GLN A 272 36.44 27.24 -4.05
N LEU A 273 36.55 26.40 -5.09
CA LEU A 273 37.64 25.45 -5.28
C LEU A 273 39.00 26.14 -5.47
N PHE A 274 39.09 27.29 -6.14
CA PHE A 274 40.40 27.93 -6.35
C PHE A 274 40.99 28.50 -5.05
N GLN A 275 40.15 29.05 -4.17
CA GLN A 275 40.63 29.60 -2.89
C GLN A 275 40.83 28.54 -1.80
N TYR A 276 40.00 27.50 -1.74
CA TYR A 276 40.15 26.45 -0.73
C TYR A 276 41.32 25.49 -1.04
N TYR A 277 41.71 25.36 -2.31
CA TYR A 277 42.72 24.38 -2.76
C TYR A 277 44.10 24.97 -3.09
N ALA A 278 44.24 26.30 -3.15
CA ALA A 278 45.56 26.94 -3.22
C ALA A 278 46.40 26.76 -1.94
N ASN A 279 45.81 26.27 -0.84
CA ASN A 279 46.43 26.17 0.48
C ASN A 279 46.60 24.72 1.00
N ILE A 280 46.21 23.69 0.25
CA ILE A 280 46.27 22.29 0.71
C ILE A 280 47.22 21.49 -0.19
N ASN A 281 48.43 21.21 0.31
CA ASN A 281 49.46 20.44 -0.39
C ASN A 281 49.28 18.91 -0.28
N ASP A 282 48.45 18.42 0.66
CA ASP A 282 48.30 16.99 0.91
C ASP A 282 47.14 16.35 0.17
N PHE A 283 47.45 15.37 -0.68
CA PHE A 283 46.50 14.64 -1.52
C PHE A 283 45.62 13.67 -0.71
N HIS A 284 46.09 13.27 0.49
CA HIS A 284 45.43 12.25 1.32
C HIS A 284 44.30 12.79 2.19
N THR A 285 44.26 14.09 2.47
CA THR A 285 43.17 14.75 3.22
C THR A 285 41.97 15.12 2.34
N LEU A 286 42.06 14.90 1.03
CA LEU A 286 40.97 15.17 0.10
C LEU A 286 39.89 14.08 0.17
N PRO A 287 38.60 14.46 0.23
CA PRO A 287 37.49 13.53 0.07
C PRO A 287 37.61 12.72 -1.22
N VAL A 288 37.18 11.46 -1.19
CA VAL A 288 37.44 10.46 -2.25
C VAL A 288 37.01 10.96 -3.63
N PHE A 289 35.89 11.68 -3.74
CA PHE A 289 35.37 12.23 -4.99
C PHE A 289 36.29 13.29 -5.63
N ILE A 290 37.01 14.06 -4.82
CA ILE A 290 37.92 15.12 -5.28
C ILE A 290 39.24 14.53 -5.79
N ARG A 291 39.66 13.35 -5.28
CA ARG A 291 40.80 12.61 -5.86
C ARG A 291 40.51 12.17 -7.30
N TYR A 292 39.26 11.80 -7.62
CA TYR A 292 38.87 11.43 -8.98
C TYR A 292 38.87 12.63 -9.94
N GLN A 293 38.44 13.81 -9.49
CA GLN A 293 38.46 15.02 -10.34
C GLN A 293 39.83 15.69 -10.47
N LYS A 294 40.68 15.70 -9.44
CA LYS A 294 42.06 16.20 -9.56
C LYS A 294 42.84 15.39 -10.61
N ARG A 295 42.64 14.08 -10.64
CA ARG A 295 43.21 13.18 -11.66
C ARG A 295 42.63 13.44 -13.06
N PHE A 296 41.32 13.73 -13.17
CA PHE A 296 40.66 14.05 -14.45
C PHE A 296 41.09 15.43 -15.02
N TYR A 297 41.37 16.40 -14.15
CA TYR A 297 41.86 17.72 -14.54
C TYR A 297 43.36 17.72 -14.88
N GLU A 298 44.22 17.02 -14.12
CA GLU A 298 45.65 16.86 -14.44
C GLU A 298 45.87 16.14 -15.78
N LEU A 299 45.00 15.19 -16.15
CA LEU A 299 45.04 14.49 -17.44
C LEU A 299 44.56 15.32 -18.65
N LYS A 300 43.89 16.46 -18.45
CA LYS A 300 43.47 17.38 -19.52
C LYS A 300 44.37 18.60 -19.70
N LEU A 301 45.35 18.77 -18.81
CA LEU A 301 46.35 19.84 -18.83
C LEU A 301 47.70 19.41 -19.44
N PHE A 302 47.79 18.17 -19.93
CA PHE A 302 48.88 17.65 -20.75
C PHE A 302 48.41 17.34 -22.17
#